data_AF-A0A8S3VCN8-F1
#
_entry.id   AF-A0A8S3VCN8-F1
#
_cell.length_a   1.000
_cell.length_b   1.000
_cell.length_c   1.000
_cell.angle_alpha   90.00
_cell.angle_beta   90.00
_cell.angle_gamma   90.00
#
_symmetry.space_group_name_H-M   'P 1'
#
loop_
_entity.id
_entity.type
_entity.pdbx_description
1 polymer ?
#
loop_
_entity_poly.entity_id
_entity_poly.type
_entity_poly.pdbx_seq_one_letter_code
_entity_poly.pdbx_strand_id
1 'polypeptide(L)'
;MRLRLGLYIRDVADRFSISVSSYASYFTTWLNLIHAEFEVINVFSPRDSITRTMPIFLRDRNPSTRFFIDLTDFLIEKGLSILNQSLTYSSYKHHNAVKCLVVITSSGVISFVSEGWDGRVSDRESTSECDILDLLELGDSVMADKGFIISDLVAKRQ
;
A
#
# COMPACT_ATOMS: atom_id res chain seq x y z
N MET A 1 -13.32 -11.84 -13.06
CA MET A 1 -14.00 -10.67 -13.68
C MET A 1 -13.85 -9.41 -12.85
N ARG A 2 -14.35 -9.36 -11.61
CA ARG A 2 -14.29 -8.15 -10.76
C ARG A 2 -12.88 -7.58 -10.54
N LEU A 3 -11.88 -8.37 -10.16
CA LEU A 3 -10.50 -7.86 -9.97
C LEU A 3 -9.89 -7.24 -11.24
N ARG A 4 -10.13 -7.84 -12.41
CA ARG A 4 -9.55 -7.40 -13.68
C ARG A 4 -10.32 -6.23 -14.32
N LEU A 5 -11.64 -6.19 -14.14
CA LEU A 5 -12.54 -5.28 -14.87
C LEU A 5 -13.23 -4.24 -13.98
N GLY A 6 -13.12 -4.32 -12.65
CA GLY A 6 -13.74 -3.38 -11.73
C GLY A 6 -15.28 -3.45 -11.65
N LEU A 7 -15.91 -4.51 -12.16
CA LEU A 7 -17.38 -4.63 -12.23
C LEU A 7 -18.04 -4.70 -10.83
N TYR A 8 -19.22 -4.09 -10.70
CA TYR A 8 -20.03 -4.14 -9.47
C TYR A 8 -20.43 -5.59 -9.11
N ILE A 9 -20.52 -5.88 -7.80
CA ILE A 9 -20.93 -7.19 -7.28
C ILE A 9 -22.28 -7.61 -7.86
N ARG A 10 -23.23 -6.68 -7.94
CA ARG A 10 -24.57 -6.92 -8.51
C ARG A 10 -24.51 -7.34 -9.98
N ASP A 11 -23.78 -6.59 -10.81
CA ASP A 11 -23.61 -6.90 -12.24
C ASP A 11 -23.05 -8.31 -12.44
N VAL A 12 -22.05 -8.70 -11.67
CA VAL A 12 -21.47 -10.05 -11.78
C VAL A 12 -22.45 -11.12 -11.29
N ALA A 13 -23.14 -10.88 -10.17
CA ALA A 13 -24.14 -11.80 -9.65
C ALA A 13 -25.28 -12.05 -10.66
N ASP A 14 -25.78 -10.99 -11.29
CA ASP A 14 -26.84 -11.05 -12.29
C ASP A 14 -26.40 -11.87 -13.52
N ARG A 15 -25.18 -11.65 -14.03
CA ARG A 15 -24.62 -12.41 -15.16
C ARG A 15 -24.51 -13.91 -14.89
N PHE A 16 -24.21 -14.29 -13.66
CA PHE A 16 -24.11 -15.69 -13.25
C PHE A 16 -25.44 -16.26 -12.73
N SER A 17 -26.52 -15.47 -12.71
CA SER A 17 -27.83 -15.87 -12.18
C SER A 17 -27.76 -16.43 -10.75
N ILE A 18 -26.91 -15.83 -9.92
CA ILE A 18 -26.77 -16.16 -8.49
C ILE A 18 -27.13 -14.96 -7.62
N SER A 19 -27.35 -15.19 -6.33
CA SER A 19 -27.61 -14.10 -5.40
C SER A 19 -26.38 -13.21 -5.21
N VAL A 20 -26.59 -11.92 -4.93
CA VAL A 20 -25.52 -10.95 -4.61
C VAL A 20 -24.68 -11.43 -3.42
N SER A 21 -25.32 -12.01 -2.40
CA SER A 21 -24.63 -12.54 -1.22
C SER A 21 -23.77 -13.75 -1.55
N SER A 22 -24.26 -14.67 -2.40
CA SER A 22 -23.47 -15.82 -2.87
C SER A 22 -22.21 -15.36 -3.62
N TYR A 23 -22.36 -14.44 -4.58
CA TYR A 23 -21.21 -13.91 -5.31
C TYR A 23 -20.22 -13.18 -4.39
N ALA A 24 -20.72 -12.34 -3.47
CA ALA A 24 -19.87 -11.63 -2.51
C ALA A 24 -19.08 -12.61 -1.63
N SER A 25 -19.73 -13.66 -1.11
CA SER A 25 -19.07 -14.69 -0.31
C SER A 25 -17.96 -15.39 -1.10
N TYR A 26 -18.24 -15.85 -2.33
CA TYR A 26 -17.22 -16.47 -3.18
C TYR A 26 -16.06 -15.52 -3.45
N PHE A 27 -16.37 -14.27 -3.80
CA PHE A 27 -15.35 -13.27 -4.10
C PHE A 27 -14.42 -13.03 -2.90
N THR A 28 -14.97 -12.85 -1.70
CA THR A 28 -14.20 -12.65 -0.47
C THR A 28 -13.36 -13.88 -0.13
N THR A 29 -13.92 -15.10 -0.24
CA THR A 29 -13.17 -16.34 0.02
C THR A 29 -11.97 -16.46 -0.91
N TRP A 30 -12.15 -16.23 -2.21
CA TRP A 30 -11.05 -16.27 -3.18
C TRP A 30 -10.03 -15.16 -2.96
N LEU A 31 -10.46 -13.95 -2.59
CA LEU A 31 -9.57 -12.85 -2.28
C LEU A 31 -8.67 -13.16 -1.07
N ASN A 32 -9.24 -13.72 -0.01
CA ASN A 32 -8.50 -14.13 1.19
C ASN A 32 -7.51 -15.27 0.88
N LEU A 33 -7.91 -16.25 0.06
CA LEU A 33 -7.01 -17.32 -0.37
C LEU A 33 -5.84 -16.76 -1.19
N ILE A 34 -6.12 -15.91 -2.17
CA ILE A 34 -5.09 -15.22 -2.97
C ILE A 34 -4.13 -14.47 -2.05
N HIS A 35 -4.65 -13.70 -1.09
CA HIS A 35 -3.82 -12.97 -0.14
C HIS A 35 -2.88 -13.90 0.63
N ALA A 36 -3.39 -14.99 1.21
CA ALA A 36 -2.59 -15.96 1.97
C ALA A 36 -1.50 -16.63 1.11
N GLU A 37 -1.80 -16.97 -0.14
CA GLU A 37 -0.82 -17.58 -1.04
C GLU A 37 0.26 -16.58 -1.52
N PHE A 38 -0.10 -15.32 -1.76
CA PHE A 38 0.83 -14.30 -2.24
C PHE A 38 1.69 -13.67 -1.13
N GLU A 39 1.26 -13.75 0.13
CA GLU A 39 2.04 -13.27 1.27
C GLU A 39 3.43 -13.91 1.32
N VAL A 40 3.53 -15.21 0.98
CA VAL A 40 4.80 -15.96 0.93
C VAL A 40 5.74 -15.47 -0.17
N ILE A 41 5.19 -14.85 -1.24
CA ILE A 41 5.94 -14.45 -2.43
C ILE A 41 6.47 -13.02 -2.30
N ASN A 42 5.85 -12.18 -1.46
CA ASN A 42 6.16 -10.76 -1.34
C ASN A 42 7.31 -10.47 -0.34
N VAL A 43 8.46 -11.12 -0.54
CA VAL A 43 9.65 -10.91 0.31
C VAL A 43 10.41 -9.68 -0.18
N PHE A 44 10.75 -8.78 0.74
CA PHE A 44 11.57 -7.62 0.44
C PHE A 44 12.96 -8.05 -0.06
N SER A 45 13.35 -7.55 -1.24
CA SER A 45 14.56 -8.03 -1.92
C SER A 45 15.85 -7.52 -1.26
N PRO A 46 16.94 -8.33 -1.26
CA PRO A 46 18.25 -7.90 -0.79
C PRO A 46 18.84 -6.73 -1.61
N ARG A 47 19.74 -5.96 -0.99
CA ARG A 47 20.34 -4.75 -1.57
C ARG A 47 20.96 -5.02 -2.93
N ASP A 48 21.80 -6.04 -3.00
CA ASP A 48 22.55 -6.38 -4.21
C ASP A 48 21.63 -6.71 -5.39
N SER A 49 20.49 -7.36 -5.11
CA SER A 49 19.51 -7.70 -6.13
C SER A 49 18.84 -6.45 -6.68
N ILE A 50 18.41 -5.55 -5.79
CA ILE A 50 17.78 -4.28 -6.15
C ILE A 50 18.76 -3.40 -6.94
N THR A 51 19.98 -3.21 -6.44
CA THR A 51 21.01 -2.38 -7.11
C THR A 51 21.39 -2.96 -8.47
N ARG A 52 21.44 -4.29 -8.62
CA ARG A 52 21.73 -4.93 -9.90
C ARG A 52 20.67 -4.64 -10.95
N THR A 53 19.39 -4.70 -10.59
CA THR A 53 18.25 -4.50 -11.52
C THR A 53 17.72 -3.06 -11.55
N MET A 54 18.29 -2.16 -10.75
CA MET A 54 17.96 -0.73 -10.75
C MET A 54 18.14 -0.11 -12.15
N PRO A 55 17.14 0.61 -12.67
CA PRO A 55 17.24 1.36 -13.92
C PRO A 55 18.42 2.32 -13.93
N ILE A 56 19.06 2.45 -15.09
CA ILE A 56 20.31 3.25 -15.26
C ILE A 56 20.12 4.69 -14.79
N PHE A 57 19.00 5.33 -15.13
CA PHE A 57 18.76 6.72 -14.75
C PHE A 57 18.70 6.95 -13.22
N LEU A 58 18.19 5.97 -12.45
CA LEU A 58 18.18 6.04 -10.99
C LEU A 58 19.57 5.80 -10.43
N ARG A 59 20.32 4.87 -11.03
CA ARG A 59 21.70 4.60 -10.64
C ARG A 59 22.60 5.84 -10.80
N ASP A 60 22.39 6.61 -11.86
CA ASP A 60 23.19 7.79 -12.15
C ASP A 60 22.82 9.00 -11.26
N ARG A 61 21.54 9.17 -10.92
CA ARG A 61 21.07 10.33 -10.13
C ARG A 61 21.01 10.08 -8.64
N ASN A 62 20.57 8.90 -8.23
CA ASN A 62 20.24 8.53 -6.86
C ASN A 62 20.64 7.07 -6.56
N PRO A 63 21.93 6.71 -6.65
CA PRO A 63 22.38 5.31 -6.52
C PRO A 63 22.12 4.70 -5.16
N SER A 64 22.03 5.50 -4.11
CA SER A 64 21.77 5.04 -2.74
C SER A 64 20.28 4.81 -2.46
N THR A 65 19.37 5.12 -3.39
CA THR A 65 17.93 4.95 -3.12
C THR A 65 17.57 3.48 -3.05
N ARG A 66 17.13 3.05 -1.87
CA ARG A 66 16.73 1.67 -1.61
C ARG A 66 15.30 1.40 -2.07
N PHE A 67 14.40 2.32 -1.77
CA PHE A 67 13.01 2.26 -2.17
C PHE A 67 12.34 3.63 -2.17
N PHE A 68 11.20 3.68 -2.84
CA PHE A 68 10.24 4.76 -2.85
C PHE A 68 9.09 4.41 -1.91
N ILE A 69 8.56 5.39 -1.20
CA ILE A 69 7.45 5.24 -0.27
C ILE A 69 6.36 6.25 -0.58
N ASP A 70 5.11 5.79 -0.56
CA ASP A 70 3.94 6.64 -0.74
C ASP A 70 2.73 6.06 0.03
N LEU A 71 1.79 6.92 0.44
CA LEU A 71 0.51 6.50 1.01
C LEU A 71 -0.59 6.66 -0.02
N THR A 72 -1.17 5.53 -0.40
CA THR A 72 -2.29 5.52 -1.33
C THR A 72 -3.61 5.55 -0.57
N ASP A 73 -4.40 6.61 -0.77
CA ASP A 73 -5.78 6.71 -0.28
C ASP A 73 -6.76 5.95 -1.20
N PHE A 74 -7.56 5.07 -0.63
CA PHE A 74 -8.72 4.44 -1.24
C PHE A 74 -9.99 5.09 -0.72
N LEU A 75 -10.78 5.67 -1.63
CA LEU A 75 -12.08 6.23 -1.28
C LEU A 75 -13.04 5.09 -0.89
N ILE A 76 -13.70 5.25 0.25
CA ILE A 76 -14.68 4.31 0.76
C ILE A 76 -16.05 4.96 0.90
N GLU A 77 -17.09 4.13 0.95
CA GLU A 77 -18.43 4.61 1.25
C GLU A 77 -18.50 5.20 2.66
N LYS A 78 -19.31 6.25 2.81
CA LYS A 78 -19.56 6.89 4.09
C LYS A 78 -20.25 5.90 5.04
N GLY A 79 -19.55 5.46 6.08
CA GLY A 79 -20.10 4.55 7.08
C GLY A 79 -21.30 5.15 7.81
N LEU A 80 -22.19 4.32 8.36
CA LEU A 80 -23.37 4.80 9.10
C LEU A 80 -23.02 5.40 10.47
N SER A 81 -21.95 4.91 11.10
CA SER A 81 -21.45 5.41 12.38
C SER A 81 -20.71 6.74 12.22
N ILE A 82 -21.12 7.76 12.98
CA ILE A 82 -20.46 9.07 13.02
C ILE A 82 -18.99 8.93 13.47
N LEU A 83 -18.72 8.01 14.39
CA LEU A 83 -17.36 7.74 14.86
C LEU A 83 -16.49 7.22 13.72
N ASN A 84 -16.95 6.20 12.99
CA ASN A 84 -16.21 5.65 11.85
C ASN A 84 -16.05 6.68 10.73
N GLN A 85 -17.06 7.54 10.52
CA GLN A 85 -16.95 8.64 9.58
C GLN A 85 -15.84 9.62 9.98
N SER A 86 -15.75 9.98 11.26
CA SER A 86 -14.73 10.90 11.78
C SER A 86 -13.32 10.34 11.69
N LEU A 87 -13.15 9.03 11.95
CA LEU A 87 -11.85 8.35 11.83
C LEU A 87 -11.41 8.23 10.38
N THR A 88 -12.30 7.79 9.49
CA THR A 88 -11.94 7.57 8.09
C THR A 88 -11.95 8.85 7.25
N TYR A 89 -12.40 9.99 7.77
CA TYR A 89 -12.41 11.22 6.99
C TYR A 89 -10.99 11.77 6.75
N SER A 90 -10.56 11.75 5.50
CA SER A 90 -9.33 12.40 5.05
C SER A 90 -9.62 13.87 4.77
N SER A 91 -9.08 14.76 5.60
CA SER A 91 -9.17 16.20 5.38
C SER A 91 -8.52 16.63 4.07
N TYR A 92 -7.48 15.91 3.62
CA TYR A 92 -6.78 16.19 2.37
C TYR A 92 -7.61 15.83 1.13
N LYS A 93 -8.32 14.69 1.16
CA LYS A 93 -9.18 14.25 0.04
C LYS A 93 -10.61 14.74 0.12
N HIS A 94 -11.01 15.35 1.24
CA HIS A 94 -12.39 15.76 1.53
C HIS A 94 -13.40 14.60 1.40
N HIS A 95 -12.99 13.39 1.78
CA HIS A 95 -13.80 12.18 1.67
C HIS A 95 -13.42 11.14 2.73
N ASN A 96 -14.31 10.18 2.97
CA ASN A 96 -13.99 8.99 3.76
C ASN A 96 -13.03 8.10 2.97
N ALA A 97 -11.87 7.81 3.53
CA ALA A 97 -10.83 7.02 2.91
C ALA A 97 -10.18 6.08 3.92
N VAL A 98 -9.62 5.01 3.39
CA VAL A 98 -8.62 4.17 4.06
C VAL A 98 -7.34 4.34 3.26
N LYS A 99 -6.20 4.48 3.92
CA LYS A 99 -4.90 4.60 3.24
C LYS A 99 -4.04 3.38 3.52
N CYS A 100 -3.16 3.02 2.59
CA CYS A 100 -2.09 2.06 2.87
C CYS A 100 -0.75 2.60 2.41
N LEU A 101 0.29 2.24 3.15
CA LEU A 101 1.67 2.53 2.78
C LEU A 101 2.08 1.55 1.68
N VAL A 102 2.52 2.05 0.54
CA VAL A 102 3.04 1.26 -0.56
C VAL A 102 4.52 1.57 -0.72
N VAL A 103 5.33 0.52 -0.81
CA VAL A 103 6.76 0.65 -1.04
C VAL A 103 7.17 -0.07 -2.32
N ILE A 104 7.87 0.69 -3.16
CA ILE A 104 8.40 0.23 -4.44
C ILE A 104 9.91 0.28 -4.35
N THR A 105 10.58 -0.85 -4.55
CA THR A 105 12.05 -0.91 -4.59
C THR A 105 12.59 -0.05 -5.73
N SER A 106 13.85 0.37 -5.63
CA SER A 106 14.48 1.11 -6.74
C SER A 106 14.67 0.31 -8.03
N SER A 107 14.45 -1.00 -8.00
CA SER A 107 14.28 -1.84 -9.19
C SER A 107 12.89 -1.79 -9.83
N GLY A 108 11.94 -1.06 -9.24
CA GLY A 108 10.60 -0.85 -9.78
C GLY A 108 9.56 -1.90 -9.39
N VAL A 109 9.82 -2.69 -8.34
CA VAL A 109 8.92 -3.77 -7.88
C VAL A 109 8.24 -3.35 -6.58
N ILE A 110 6.92 -3.52 -6.47
CA ILE A 110 6.20 -3.37 -5.21
C ILE A 110 6.69 -4.49 -4.27
N SER A 111 7.24 -4.13 -3.12
CA SER A 111 7.83 -5.09 -2.19
C SER A 111 7.30 -5.00 -0.77
N PHE A 112 6.43 -4.04 -0.50
CA PHE A 112 5.70 -3.96 0.76
C PHE A 112 4.42 -3.15 0.57
N VAL A 113 3.34 -3.62 1.21
CA VAL A 113 2.07 -2.92 1.34
C VAL A 113 1.63 -3.10 2.79
N SER A 114 1.39 -2.00 3.52
CA SER A 114 0.95 -2.08 4.92
C SER A 114 -0.49 -2.55 5.03
N GLU A 115 -0.90 -2.88 6.26
CA GLU A 115 -2.32 -2.88 6.60
C GLU A 115 -2.97 -1.51 6.34
N GLY A 116 -4.30 -1.51 6.24
CA GLY A 116 -5.08 -0.29 6.00
C GLY A 116 -5.17 0.58 7.25
N TRP A 117 -4.86 1.86 7.09
CA TRP A 117 -4.99 2.89 8.11
C TRP A 117 -6.20 3.78 7.84
N ASP A 118 -6.80 4.31 8.90
CA ASP A 118 -7.89 5.27 8.76
C ASP A 118 -7.41 6.55 8.04
N GLY A 119 -8.28 7.13 7.20
CA GLY A 119 -7.96 8.32 6.40
C GLY A 119 -7.44 9.53 7.19
N ARG A 120 -7.76 9.63 8.49
CA ARG A 120 -7.30 10.70 9.38
C ARG A 120 -5.87 10.52 9.91
N VAL A 121 -5.35 9.31 9.96
CA VAL A 121 -4.01 9.01 10.51
C VAL A 121 -2.96 9.73 9.68
N SER A 122 -1.94 10.32 10.31
CA SER A 122 -0.93 11.05 9.55
C SER A 122 -0.01 10.11 8.78
N ASP A 123 0.59 10.60 7.70
CA ASP A 123 1.49 9.80 6.87
C ASP A 123 2.71 9.32 7.66
N ARG A 124 3.21 10.22 8.50
CA ARG A 124 4.31 9.96 9.42
C ARG A 124 3.98 8.86 10.43
N GLU A 125 2.81 8.93 11.06
CA GLU A 125 2.36 7.96 12.06
C GLU A 125 2.15 6.58 11.44
N SER A 126 1.47 6.52 10.28
CA SER A 126 1.30 5.26 9.54
C SER A 126 2.65 4.64 9.17
N THR A 127 3.63 5.47 8.82
CA THR A 127 4.99 5.02 8.46
C THR A 127 5.81 4.59 9.67
N SER A 128 5.67 5.26 10.82
CA SER A 128 6.46 4.92 12.02
C SER A 128 6.09 3.57 12.62
N GLU A 129 4.85 3.14 12.43
CA GLU A 129 4.32 1.84 12.87
C GLU A 129 4.61 0.71 11.88
N CYS A 130 5.18 1.00 10.71
CA CYS A 130 5.55 -0.01 9.72
C CYS A 130 7.02 -0.44 9.88
N ASP A 131 7.27 -1.75 9.85
CA ASP A 131 8.61 -2.35 9.97
C ASP A 131 9.51 -2.12 8.73
N ILE A 132 8.98 -1.50 7.68
CA ILE A 132 9.68 -1.33 6.41
C ILE A 132 10.96 -0.48 6.53
N LEU A 133 11.00 0.44 7.49
CA LEU A 133 12.19 1.26 7.73
C LEU A 133 13.32 0.45 8.40
N ASP A 134 12.99 -0.62 9.12
CA ASP A 134 14.00 -1.48 9.79
C ASP A 134 14.79 -2.33 8.79
N LEU A 135 14.33 -2.40 7.54
CA LEU A 135 15.05 -3.05 6.43
C LEU A 135 16.12 -2.17 5.78
N LEU A 136 16.25 -0.92 6.21
CA LEU A 136 17.29 -0.02 5.73
C LEU A 136 18.65 -0.43 6.30
N GLU A 137 19.69 -0.33 5.47
CA GLU A 137 21.06 -0.54 5.90
C GLU A 137 21.85 0.77 5.76
N LEU A 138 22.96 0.90 6.49
CA LEU A 138 23.82 2.09 6.48
C LEU A 138 24.11 2.55 5.04
N GLY A 139 23.85 3.84 4.77
CA GLY A 139 24.07 4.47 3.46
C GLY A 139 22.91 4.35 2.47
N ASP A 140 21.83 3.62 2.81
CA ASP A 140 20.61 3.64 2.01
C ASP A 140 19.95 5.02 2.05
N SER A 141 19.05 5.30 1.11
CA SER A 141 18.16 6.45 1.16
C SER A 141 16.76 6.04 0.75
N VAL A 142 15.76 6.71 1.31
CA VAL A 142 14.35 6.54 0.96
C VAL A 142 13.90 7.76 0.20
N MET A 143 13.25 7.54 -0.94
CA MET A 143 12.63 8.63 -1.69
C MET A 143 11.13 8.66 -1.38
N ALA A 144 10.62 9.85 -1.05
CA ALA A 144 9.22 10.07 -0.70
C ALA A 144 8.75 11.40 -1.29
N ASP A 145 7.43 11.59 -1.32
CA ASP A 145 6.84 12.86 -1.71
C ASP A 145 7.27 14.01 -0.77
N LYS A 146 7.25 15.24 -1.28
CA LYS A 146 7.74 16.42 -0.54
C LYS A 146 7.02 16.64 0.80
N GLY A 147 5.76 16.23 0.91
CA GLY A 147 4.96 16.33 2.13
C GLY A 147 5.29 15.27 3.20
N PHE A 148 6.11 14.28 2.87
CA PHE A 148 6.41 13.13 3.72
C PHE A 148 7.55 13.44 4.71
N ILE A 149 7.18 13.94 5.89
CA ILE A 149 8.14 14.37 6.91
C ILE A 149 8.58 13.15 7.75
N ILE A 150 9.47 12.33 7.20
CA ILE A 150 10.01 11.10 7.84
C ILE A 150 11.54 11.06 7.93
N SER A 151 12.23 12.14 7.61
CA SER A 151 13.70 12.17 7.54
C SER A 151 14.39 11.77 8.85
N ASP A 152 13.83 12.16 9.99
CA ASP A 152 14.31 11.76 11.32
C ASP A 152 14.00 10.30 11.66
N LEU A 153 12.92 9.73 11.11
CA LEU A 153 12.60 8.30 11.27
C LEU A 153 13.58 7.42 10.50
N VAL A 154 14.01 7.90 9.33
CA VAL A 154 15.03 7.26 8.49
C VAL A 154 16.41 7.40 9.14
N ALA A 155 16.79 8.59 9.60
CA ALA A 155 18.09 8.85 10.20
C ALA A 155 18.37 8.04 11.48
N LYS A 156 17.34 7.63 12.23
CA LYS A 156 17.50 6.75 13.40
C LYS A 156 17.98 5.33 13.08
N ARG A 157 17.85 4.92 11.81
CA ARG A 157 18.07 3.54 11.34
C ARG A 157 19.25 3.44 10.37
N GLN A 158 20.03 4.52 10.26
CA GLN A 158 21.20 4.65 9.39
C GLN A 158 22.45 4.84 10.22
#